data_AF-A0A955NUG7-F1
#
_entry.id   AF-A0A955NUG7-F1
#
_cell.length_a   1.000
_cell.length_b   1.000
_cell.length_c   1.000
_cell.angle_alpha   90.00
_cell.angle_beta   90.00
_cell.angle_gamma   90.00
#
_symmetry.space_group_name_H-M   'P 1'
#
loop_
_entity.id
_entity.type
_entity.pdbx_description
1 polymer ?
#
loop_
_entity_poly.entity_id
_entity_poly.type
_entity_poly.pdbx_seq_one_letter_code
_entity_poly.pdbx_strand_id
1 'polypeptide(L)'
;MDSLITFAAFFGLALLVWDCVEVGRNDAANLVNAVFGARVMKRRRAVWLAGLAVVVGAVFSSAVMETARKGVLPPGMLDELLGDMSRWGAITIYISVYLVDTVLLYTYSAFGMPVSTTATLVFSLVGAAVGVSGAMDIVSWDKVGTILIAIVVSIILSGISGFLAQRAFRGAIRDKAEDHETVMLHGPWVAGIIFTWLFWFLVMKGLHSVPIVQLIKKQTFEIYNTYAILLVA
;
A
#
# COMPACT_ATOMS: atom_id res chain seq x y z
N MET A 1 -19.68 -27.83 14.75
CA MET A 1 -18.38 -27.18 14.46
C MET A 1 -18.50 -26.21 13.30
N ASP A 2 -19.14 -26.60 12.19
CA ASP A 2 -19.29 -25.74 11.02
C ASP A 2 -20.03 -24.42 11.28
N SER A 3 -21.10 -24.42 12.10
CA SER A 3 -21.81 -23.19 12.47
C SER A 3 -20.93 -22.17 13.19
N LEU A 4 -19.98 -22.63 14.01
CA LEU A 4 -19.05 -21.77 14.75
C LEU A 4 -17.93 -21.24 13.85
N ILE A 5 -17.46 -22.03 12.89
CA ILE A 5 -16.53 -21.58 11.83
C ILE A 5 -17.20 -20.49 10.99
N THR A 6 -18.44 -20.73 10.55
CA THR A 6 -19.18 -19.75 9.76
C THR A 6 -19.39 -18.45 10.52
N PHE A 7 -19.77 -18.52 11.79
CA PHE A 7 -19.88 -17.34 12.65
C PHE A 7 -18.54 -16.61 12.78
N ALA A 8 -17.45 -17.33 13.09
CA ALA A 8 -16.11 -16.76 13.21
C ALA A 8 -15.64 -16.12 11.90
N ALA A 9 -15.95 -16.73 10.74
CA ALA A 9 -15.63 -16.18 9.44
C ALA A 9 -16.40 -14.87 9.15
N PHE A 10 -17.69 -14.82 9.46
CA PHE A 10 -18.48 -13.57 9.34
C PHE A 10 -17.96 -12.48 10.29
N PHE A 11 -17.60 -12.86 11.52
CA PHE A 11 -17.00 -11.93 12.47
C PHE A 11 -15.64 -11.41 11.98
N GLY A 12 -14.78 -12.30 11.47
CA GLY A 12 -13.50 -11.93 10.85
C GLY A 12 -13.68 -11.04 9.63
N LEU A 13 -14.70 -11.26 8.81
CA LEU A 13 -15.03 -10.40 7.68
C LEU A 13 -15.47 -9.00 8.15
N ALA A 14 -16.28 -8.91 9.20
CA ALA A 14 -16.67 -7.63 9.79
C ALA A 14 -15.46 -6.85 10.33
N LEU A 15 -14.53 -7.55 10.99
CA LEU A 15 -13.26 -6.96 11.44
C LEU A 15 -12.39 -6.51 10.28
N LEU A 16 -12.26 -7.31 9.22
CA LEU A 16 -11.51 -6.93 8.02
C LEU A 16 -12.06 -5.65 7.37
N VAL A 17 -13.39 -5.51 7.31
CA VAL A 17 -14.02 -4.29 6.80
C VAL A 17 -13.69 -3.09 7.70
N TRP A 18 -13.76 -3.26 9.02
CA TRP A 18 -13.34 -2.22 9.96
C TRP A 18 -11.88 -1.85 9.76
N ASP A 19 -10.99 -2.84 9.70
CA ASP A 19 -9.56 -2.67 9.53
C ASP A 19 -9.24 -1.85 8.28
N CYS A 20 -9.89 -2.16 7.16
CA CYS A 20 -9.77 -1.41 5.91
C CYS A 20 -10.20 0.06 6.07
N VAL A 21 -11.21 0.36 6.89
CA VAL A 21 -11.63 1.73 7.19
C VAL A 21 -10.56 2.46 8.01
N GLU A 22 -9.96 1.81 9.00
CA GLU A 22 -8.90 2.40 9.83
C GLU A 22 -7.59 2.61 9.06
N VAL A 23 -7.20 1.65 8.22
CA VAL A 23 -6.10 1.78 7.26
C VAL A 23 -6.35 2.99 6.35
N GLY A 24 -7.56 3.08 5.77
CA GLY A 24 -7.96 4.22 4.94
C GLY A 24 -7.91 5.55 5.69
N ARG A 25 -8.32 5.58 6.96
CA ARG A 25 -8.29 6.78 7.81
C ARG A 25 -6.86 7.24 8.10
N ASN A 26 -5.98 6.31 8.49
CA ASN A 26 -4.57 6.58 8.78
C ASN A 26 -3.84 7.07 7.53
N ASP A 27 -4.00 6.39 6.40
CA ASP A 27 -3.26 6.72 5.18
C ASP A 27 -3.81 7.95 4.46
N ALA A 28 -5.14 8.17 4.49
CA ALA A 28 -5.74 9.37 3.92
C ALA A 28 -5.24 10.64 4.65
N ALA A 29 -4.93 10.56 5.95
CA ALA A 29 -4.36 11.69 6.67
C ALA A 29 -3.02 12.15 6.06
N ASN A 30 -2.17 11.21 5.65
CA ASN A 30 -0.88 11.52 5.01
C ASN A 30 -1.07 12.30 3.70
N LEU A 31 -2.04 11.89 2.87
CA LEU A 31 -2.35 12.56 1.60
C LEU A 31 -3.02 13.92 1.82
N VAL A 32 -4.03 13.97 2.69
CA VAL A 32 -4.83 15.17 2.94
C VAL A 32 -4.01 16.27 3.61
N ASN A 33 -3.11 15.91 4.53
CA ASN A 33 -2.25 16.88 5.22
C ASN A 33 -1.31 17.60 4.27
N ALA A 34 -0.76 16.92 3.25
CA ALA A 34 0.10 17.56 2.25
C ALA A 34 -0.68 18.63 1.44
N VAL A 35 -1.87 18.28 0.95
CA VAL A 35 -2.69 19.18 0.11
C VAL A 35 -3.30 20.33 0.92
N PHE A 36 -3.79 20.02 2.13
CA PHE A 36 -4.36 21.02 3.03
C PHE A 36 -3.28 21.97 3.57
N GLY A 37 -2.11 21.45 3.94
CA GLY A 37 -0.96 22.24 4.39
C GLY A 37 -0.45 23.21 3.32
N ALA A 38 -0.43 22.76 2.07
CA ALA A 38 -0.11 23.61 0.90
C ALA A 38 -1.24 24.60 0.52
N ARG A 39 -2.37 24.59 1.23
CA ARG A 39 -3.54 25.47 0.99
C ARG A 39 -4.12 25.39 -0.43
N VAL A 40 -3.94 24.27 -1.11
CA VAL A 40 -4.43 24.06 -2.49
C VAL A 40 -5.94 23.85 -2.53
N MET A 41 -6.51 23.14 -1.54
CA MET A 41 -7.96 22.93 -1.45
C MET A 41 -8.45 22.78 -0.01
N LYS A 42 -9.77 22.96 0.19
CA LYS A 42 -10.43 22.79 1.49
C LYS A 42 -10.37 21.32 1.95
N ARG A 43 -10.16 21.09 3.24
CA ARG A 43 -10.06 19.75 3.87
C ARG A 43 -11.15 18.79 3.41
N ARG A 44 -12.42 19.21 3.40
CA ARG A 44 -13.55 18.34 3.00
C ARG A 44 -13.41 17.81 1.57
N ARG A 45 -12.93 18.63 0.62
CA ARG A 45 -12.72 18.21 -0.77
C ARG A 45 -11.53 17.27 -0.89
N ALA A 46 -10.44 17.55 -0.16
CA ALA A 46 -9.26 16.70 -0.13
C ALA A 46 -9.57 15.28 0.38
N VAL A 47 -10.37 15.16 1.45
CA VAL A 47 -10.79 13.86 2.00
C VAL A 47 -11.61 13.07 1.00
N TRP A 48 -12.60 13.69 0.34
CA TRP A 48 -13.41 13.03 -0.69
C TRP A 48 -12.57 12.54 -1.86
N LEU A 49 -11.63 13.36 -2.34
CA LEU A 49 -10.75 13.00 -3.44
C LEU A 49 -9.79 11.88 -3.06
N ALA A 50 -9.20 11.93 -1.86
CA ALA A 50 -8.33 10.89 -1.34
C ALA A 50 -9.07 9.55 -1.23
N GLY A 51 -10.30 9.55 -0.69
CA GLY A 51 -11.12 8.34 -0.60
C GLY A 51 -11.41 7.71 -1.96
N LEU A 52 -11.81 8.52 -2.95
CA LEU A 52 -12.04 8.03 -4.32
C LEU A 52 -10.75 7.45 -4.94
N ALA A 53 -9.63 8.15 -4.78
CA ALA A 53 -8.34 7.72 -5.31
C ALA A 53 -7.85 6.41 -4.68
N VAL A 54 -8.05 6.21 -3.38
CA VAL A 54 -7.72 4.95 -2.68
C VAL A 54 -8.58 3.80 -3.21
N VAL A 55 -9.89 4.00 -3.37
CA VAL A 55 -10.79 2.97 -3.91
C VAL A 55 -10.40 2.60 -5.34
N VAL A 56 -10.15 3.59 -6.20
CA VAL A 56 -9.66 3.36 -7.57
C VAL A 56 -8.34 2.59 -7.50
N GLY A 57 -7.35 3.05 -6.74
CA GLY A 57 -6.05 2.40 -6.59
C GLY A 57 -6.17 0.93 -6.14
N ALA A 58 -7.06 0.63 -5.19
CA ALA A 58 -7.31 -0.72 -4.71
C ALA A 58 -7.88 -1.65 -5.80
N VAL A 59 -8.74 -1.14 -6.69
CA VAL A 59 -9.25 -1.93 -7.84
C VAL A 59 -8.12 -2.31 -8.81
N PHE A 60 -7.13 -1.42 -8.97
CA PHE A 60 -5.98 -1.65 -9.85
C PHE A 60 -4.79 -2.34 -9.14
N SER A 61 -4.85 -2.69 -7.85
CA SER A 61 -3.68 -3.21 -7.10
C SER A 61 -3.49 -4.74 -7.16
N SER A 62 -3.95 -5.41 -8.22
CA SER A 62 -3.99 -6.88 -8.31
C SER A 62 -2.62 -7.55 -8.10
N ALA A 63 -1.54 -6.95 -8.64
CA ALA A 63 -0.18 -7.48 -8.53
C ALA A 63 0.38 -7.47 -7.10
N VAL A 64 0.02 -6.46 -6.30
CA VAL A 64 0.44 -6.36 -4.90
C VAL A 64 -0.30 -7.40 -4.06
N MET A 65 -1.58 -7.62 -4.35
CA MET A 65 -2.41 -8.61 -3.64
C MET A 65 -1.92 -10.05 -3.86
N GLU A 66 -1.43 -10.38 -5.06
CA GLU A 66 -0.86 -11.71 -5.32
C GLU A 66 0.47 -11.93 -4.59
N THR A 67 1.30 -10.88 -4.51
CA THR A 67 2.58 -10.92 -3.78
C THR A 67 2.35 -11.04 -2.27
N ALA A 68 1.34 -10.35 -1.74
CA ALA A 68 0.93 -10.45 -0.34
C ALA A 68 0.41 -11.86 0.01
N ARG A 69 -0.34 -12.51 -0.90
CA ARG A 69 -0.85 -13.88 -0.72
C ARG A 69 0.26 -14.94 -0.62
N LYS A 70 1.38 -14.74 -1.32
CA LYS A 70 2.55 -15.64 -1.32
C LYS A 70 3.57 -15.29 -0.21
N GLY A 71 3.22 -14.35 0.67
CA GLY A 71 4.12 -13.72 1.62
C GLY A 71 4.32 -14.49 2.94
N VAL A 72 4.34 -13.73 4.04
CA VAL A 72 4.85 -14.08 5.39
C VAL A 72 4.34 -15.42 5.96
N LEU A 73 3.14 -15.86 5.56
CA LEU A 73 2.59 -17.18 5.88
C LEU A 73 2.25 -17.92 4.57
N PRO A 74 3.15 -18.76 4.04
CA PRO A 74 2.86 -19.58 2.88
C PRO A 74 1.69 -20.53 3.20
N PRO A 75 0.64 -20.62 2.35
CA PRO A 75 -0.51 -21.49 2.61
C PRO A 75 -0.12 -22.95 2.88
N GLY A 76 0.90 -23.44 2.17
CA GLY A 76 1.41 -24.81 2.35
C GLY A 76 2.03 -25.08 3.73
N MET A 77 2.65 -24.09 4.38
CA MET A 77 3.22 -24.28 5.73
C MET A 77 2.14 -24.35 6.82
N LEU A 78 0.99 -23.67 6.62
CA LEU A 78 -0.15 -23.82 7.53
C LEU A 78 -0.79 -25.21 7.38
N ASP A 79 -0.94 -25.70 6.15
CA ASP A 79 -1.58 -26.99 5.88
C ASP A 79 -0.72 -28.18 6.37
N GLU A 80 0.61 -28.09 6.23
CA GLU A 80 1.55 -29.17 6.58
C GLU A 80 1.72 -29.36 8.11
N LEU A 81 1.57 -28.31 8.91
CA LEU A 81 1.80 -28.35 10.37
C LEU A 81 0.51 -28.41 11.19
N LEU A 82 -0.58 -27.79 10.72
CA LEU A 82 -1.87 -27.77 11.44
C LEU A 82 -2.79 -28.93 11.04
N GLY A 83 -2.51 -29.67 9.97
CA GLY A 83 -3.33 -30.81 9.52
C GLY A 83 -4.82 -30.46 9.44
N ASP A 84 -5.67 -31.26 10.09
CA ASP A 84 -7.14 -31.04 10.15
C ASP A 84 -7.55 -29.73 10.86
N MET A 85 -6.65 -29.10 11.63
CA MET A 85 -6.87 -27.80 12.31
C MET A 85 -6.51 -26.59 11.44
N SER A 86 -5.99 -26.77 10.21
CA SER A 86 -5.55 -25.66 9.33
C SER A 86 -6.61 -24.56 9.20
N ARG A 87 -7.89 -24.94 9.06
CA ARG A 87 -9.01 -23.98 8.93
C ARG A 87 -9.24 -23.16 10.19
N TRP A 88 -9.14 -23.77 11.37
CA TRP A 88 -9.35 -23.07 12.65
C TRP A 88 -8.15 -22.21 13.05
N GLY A 89 -6.93 -22.73 12.86
CA GLY A 89 -5.70 -21.99 13.10
C GLY A 89 -5.61 -20.75 12.24
N ALA A 90 -5.88 -20.88 10.93
CA ALA A 90 -5.88 -19.74 10.00
C ALA A 90 -6.91 -18.67 10.40
N ILE A 91 -8.16 -19.06 10.67
CA ILE A 91 -9.22 -18.11 11.07
C ILE A 91 -8.85 -17.42 12.38
N THR A 92 -8.28 -18.14 13.34
CA THR A 92 -7.85 -17.56 14.63
C THR A 92 -6.72 -16.56 14.43
N ILE A 93 -5.74 -16.88 13.59
CA ILE A 93 -4.64 -15.97 13.23
C ILE A 93 -5.20 -14.70 12.58
N TYR A 94 -6.03 -14.82 11.54
CA TYR A 94 -6.57 -13.65 10.83
C TYR A 94 -7.46 -12.78 11.72
N ILE A 95 -8.34 -13.37 12.53
CA ILE A 95 -9.17 -12.61 13.48
C ILE A 95 -8.29 -11.88 14.50
N SER A 96 -7.25 -12.54 15.03
CA SER A 96 -6.33 -11.93 15.99
C SER A 96 -5.57 -10.77 15.36
N VAL A 97 -5.10 -10.95 14.11
CA VAL A 97 -4.42 -9.92 13.33
C VAL A 97 -5.32 -8.72 13.11
N TYR A 98 -6.52 -8.90 12.56
CA TYR A 98 -7.44 -7.79 12.30
C TYR A 98 -7.85 -7.08 13.59
N LEU A 99 -8.08 -7.82 14.68
CA LEU A 99 -8.40 -7.21 15.97
C LEU A 99 -7.26 -6.32 16.48
N VAL A 100 -6.03 -6.85 16.51
CA VAL A 100 -4.86 -6.13 17.03
C VAL A 100 -4.53 -4.94 16.14
N ASP A 101 -4.53 -5.12 14.81
CA ASP A 101 -4.21 -4.06 13.85
C ASP A 101 -5.24 -2.94 13.90
N THR A 102 -6.53 -3.28 13.87
CA THR A 102 -7.63 -2.31 13.98
C THR A 102 -7.58 -1.52 15.29
N VAL A 103 -7.39 -2.19 16.44
CA VAL A 103 -7.33 -1.51 17.74
C VAL A 103 -6.13 -0.57 17.81
N LEU A 104 -4.98 -1.02 17.30
CA LEU A 104 -3.76 -0.23 17.28
C LEU A 104 -3.92 0.99 16.37
N LEU A 105 -4.32 0.79 15.10
CA LEU A 105 -4.56 1.87 14.14
C LEU A 105 -5.60 2.87 14.66
N TYR A 106 -6.69 2.38 15.25
CA TYR A 106 -7.71 3.25 15.83
C TYR A 106 -7.15 4.12 16.96
N THR A 107 -6.41 3.51 17.88
CA THR A 107 -5.87 4.18 19.06
C THR A 107 -4.85 5.26 18.67
N TYR A 108 -3.88 4.92 17.82
CA TYR A 108 -2.88 5.89 17.38
C TYR A 108 -3.48 7.00 16.52
N SER A 109 -4.44 6.66 15.64
CA SER A 109 -5.18 7.66 14.86
C SER A 109 -6.00 8.59 15.76
N ALA A 110 -6.56 8.09 16.86
CA ALA A 110 -7.27 8.91 17.84
C ALA A 110 -6.34 9.91 18.54
N PHE A 111 -5.07 9.55 18.74
CA PHE A 111 -4.02 10.46 19.22
C PHE A 111 -3.39 11.33 18.12
N GLY A 112 -3.83 11.21 16.86
CA GLY A 112 -3.30 11.95 15.73
C GLY A 112 -1.86 11.56 15.33
N MET A 113 -1.41 10.38 15.73
CA MET A 113 -0.09 9.86 15.40
C MET A 113 -0.15 8.98 14.15
N PRO A 114 0.66 9.25 13.11
CA PRO A 114 0.71 8.40 11.92
C PRO A 114 1.41 7.07 12.23
N VAL A 115 0.83 5.96 11.77
CA VAL A 115 1.38 4.62 11.95
C VAL A 115 1.63 3.95 10.61
N SER A 116 2.62 3.06 10.53
CA SER A 116 2.86 2.22 9.35
C SER A 116 1.97 0.99 9.37
N THR A 117 0.94 0.99 8.52
CA THR A 117 -0.02 -0.12 8.34
C THR A 117 0.67 -1.42 7.90
N THR A 118 1.68 -1.32 7.03
CA THR A 118 2.49 -2.49 6.62
C THR A 118 3.24 -3.10 7.80
N ALA A 119 3.81 -2.28 8.68
CA ALA A 119 4.58 -2.79 9.82
C ALA A 119 3.65 -3.45 10.85
N THR A 120 2.51 -2.82 11.16
CA THR A 120 1.55 -3.34 12.13
C THR A 120 0.94 -4.66 11.67
N LEU A 121 0.59 -4.78 10.39
CA LEU A 121 0.11 -6.03 9.80
C LEU A 121 1.17 -7.16 9.88
N VAL A 122 2.42 -6.87 9.53
CA VAL A 122 3.48 -7.89 9.53
C VAL A 122 3.80 -8.37 10.94
N PHE A 123 3.93 -7.46 11.91
CA PHE A 123 4.23 -7.84 13.30
C PHE A 123 3.06 -8.54 14.00
N SER A 124 1.83 -8.10 13.74
CA SER A 124 0.64 -8.78 14.27
C SER A 124 0.51 -10.20 13.68
N LEU A 125 0.83 -10.39 12.40
CA LEU A 125 0.82 -11.70 11.75
C LEU A 125 1.86 -12.64 12.34
N VAL A 126 3.09 -12.15 12.55
CA VAL A 126 4.16 -12.91 13.21
C VAL A 126 3.77 -13.27 14.64
N GLY A 127 3.24 -12.32 15.41
CA GLY A 127 2.80 -12.55 16.79
C GLY A 127 1.65 -13.56 16.89
N ALA A 128 0.65 -13.44 16.02
CA ALA A 128 -0.47 -14.38 15.96
C ALA A 128 -0.02 -15.79 15.54
N ALA A 129 0.88 -15.89 14.56
CA ALA A 129 1.41 -17.17 14.10
C ALA A 129 2.17 -17.90 15.22
N VAL A 130 3.08 -17.21 15.92
CA VAL A 130 3.83 -17.78 17.06
C VAL A 130 2.90 -18.09 18.24
N GLY A 131 1.92 -17.23 18.51
CA GLY A 131 0.98 -17.43 19.62
C GLY A 131 0.06 -18.63 19.43
N VAL A 132 -0.37 -18.92 18.20
CA VAL A 132 -1.22 -20.07 17.87
C VAL A 132 -0.42 -21.36 17.72
N SER A 133 0.76 -21.31 17.09
CA SER A 133 1.58 -22.52 16.85
C SER A 133 2.41 -22.92 18.08
N GLY A 134 2.74 -21.98 18.96
CA GLY A 134 3.71 -22.18 20.04
C GLY A 134 5.16 -22.35 19.55
N ALA A 135 5.42 -22.21 18.25
CA ALA A 135 6.71 -22.47 17.62
C ALA A 135 7.17 -21.29 16.75
N MET A 136 8.44 -20.91 16.87
CA MET A 136 9.02 -19.82 16.08
C MET A 136 9.32 -20.20 14.62
N ASP A 137 9.41 -21.50 14.34
CA ASP A 137 9.79 -22.03 13.02
C ASP A 137 8.67 -21.92 11.97
N ILE A 138 7.44 -21.61 12.39
CA ILE A 138 6.32 -21.38 11.47
C ILE A 138 6.48 -20.07 10.68
N VAL A 139 7.27 -19.14 11.22
CA VAL A 139 7.49 -17.83 10.62
C VAL A 139 8.68 -17.91 9.68
N SER A 140 8.47 -17.51 8.42
CA SER A 140 9.55 -17.35 7.45
C SER A 140 10.41 -16.13 7.80
N TRP A 141 11.38 -16.30 8.72
CA TRP A 141 12.25 -15.23 9.20
C TRP A 141 13.02 -14.51 8.08
N ASP A 142 13.40 -15.23 7.02
CA ASP A 142 14.02 -14.63 5.84
C ASP A 142 13.11 -13.61 5.14
N LYS A 143 11.81 -13.92 5.05
CA LYS A 143 10.81 -13.02 4.45
C LYS A 143 10.53 -11.84 5.36
N VAL A 144 10.41 -12.07 6.66
CA VAL A 144 10.23 -10.99 7.65
C VAL A 144 11.42 -10.04 7.61
N GLY A 145 12.65 -10.56 7.62
CA GLY A 145 13.88 -9.77 7.49
C GLY A 145 13.91 -8.95 6.20
N THR A 146 13.52 -9.57 5.07
CA THR A 146 13.42 -8.87 3.77
C THR A 146 12.45 -7.70 3.84
N ILE A 147 11.28 -7.87 4.47
CA ILE A 147 10.28 -6.82 4.64
C ILE A 147 10.81 -5.69 5.53
N LEU A 148 11.47 -6.02 6.65
CA LEU A 148 12.06 -5.03 7.55
C LEU A 148 13.13 -4.19 6.86
N ILE A 149 14.03 -4.83 6.10
CA ILE A 149 15.04 -4.15 5.31
C ILE A 149 14.37 -3.26 4.26
N ALA A 150 13.33 -3.75 3.58
CA ALA A 150 12.59 -2.96 2.59
C ALA A 150 11.94 -1.71 3.21
N ILE A 151 11.40 -1.80 4.44
CA ILE A 151 10.86 -0.64 5.16
C ILE A 151 11.96 0.40 5.41
N VAL A 152 13.11 -0.01 5.96
CA VAL A 152 14.21 0.92 6.26
C VAL A 152 14.77 1.57 4.98
N VAL A 153 15.00 0.76 3.95
CA VAL A 153 15.50 1.23 2.65
C VAL A 153 14.50 2.19 2.01
N SER A 154 13.19 1.93 2.11
CA SER A 154 12.15 2.81 1.56
C SER A 154 12.18 4.21 2.18
N ILE A 155 12.42 4.33 3.48
CA ILE A 155 12.52 5.61 4.18
C ILE A 155 13.70 6.41 3.62
N ILE A 156 14.88 5.78 3.51
CA ILE A 156 16.10 6.42 3.00
C ILE A 156 15.90 6.87 1.54
N LEU A 157 15.40 5.98 0.68
CA LEU A 157 15.15 6.29 -0.72
C LEU A 157 14.11 7.41 -0.87
N SER A 158 13.03 7.38 -0.10
CA SER A 158 12.01 8.45 -0.13
C SER A 158 12.60 9.81 0.26
N GLY A 159 13.48 9.84 1.26
CA GLY A 159 14.18 11.06 1.67
C GLY A 159 15.11 11.62 0.59
N ILE A 160 15.91 10.75 -0.04
CA ILE A 160 16.80 11.14 -1.15
C ILE A 160 16.00 11.62 -2.35
N SER A 161 14.96 10.87 -2.76
CA SER A 161 14.09 11.26 -3.87
C SER A 161 13.37 12.58 -3.60
N GLY A 162 12.88 12.79 -2.36
CA GLY A 162 12.27 14.04 -1.94
C GLY A 162 13.23 15.23 -2.03
N PHE A 163 14.47 15.05 -1.54
CA PHE A 163 15.52 16.06 -1.65
C PHE A 163 15.86 16.41 -3.11
N LEU A 164 16.01 15.40 -3.96
CA LEU A 164 16.30 15.60 -5.39
C LEU A 164 15.15 16.30 -6.11
N ALA A 165 13.89 15.91 -5.84
CA ALA A 165 12.71 16.56 -6.39
C ALA A 165 12.67 18.04 -5.98
N GLN A 166 12.84 18.35 -4.69
CA GLN A 166 12.91 19.73 -4.21
C GLN A 166 14.04 20.53 -4.87
N ARG A 167 15.21 19.91 -5.07
CA ARG A 167 16.36 20.57 -5.72
C ARG A 167 16.08 20.84 -7.20
N ALA A 168 15.45 19.91 -7.90
CA ALA A 168 15.03 20.08 -9.29
C ALA A 168 14.01 21.21 -9.43
N PHE A 169 13.01 21.27 -8.55
CA PHE A 169 12.02 22.36 -8.51
C PHE A 169 12.65 23.72 -8.27
N ARG A 170 13.52 23.81 -7.27
CA ARG A 170 14.25 25.04 -6.99
C ARG A 170 15.17 25.45 -8.15
N GLY A 171 15.77 24.49 -8.85
CA GLY A 171 16.57 24.74 -10.05
C GLY A 171 15.76 25.24 -11.24
N ALA A 172 14.53 24.75 -11.41
CA ALA A 172 13.63 25.16 -12.47
C ALA A 172 13.10 26.60 -12.24
N ILE A 173 12.65 26.89 -11.01
CA ILE A 173 12.07 28.19 -10.64
C ILE A 173 13.16 29.27 -10.44
N ARG A 174 14.39 28.88 -10.06
CA ARG A 174 15.53 29.78 -9.76
C ARG A 174 15.14 30.87 -8.75
N ASP A 175 15.52 32.11 -9.01
CA ASP A 175 15.25 33.27 -8.16
C ASP A 175 13.87 33.91 -8.43
N LYS A 176 13.07 33.35 -9.33
CA LYS A 176 11.75 33.89 -9.74
C LYS A 176 10.59 33.30 -8.92
N ALA A 177 10.83 32.98 -7.65
CA ALA A 177 9.82 32.34 -6.80
C ALA A 177 8.62 33.25 -6.48
N GLU A 178 8.80 34.57 -6.55
CA GLU A 178 7.75 35.56 -6.32
C GLU A 178 6.85 35.80 -7.55
N ASP A 179 7.31 35.39 -8.73
CA ASP A 179 6.55 35.55 -9.97
C ASP A 179 5.58 34.37 -10.16
N HIS A 180 4.30 34.65 -9.93
CA HIS A 180 3.22 33.67 -10.03
C HIS A 180 3.21 32.99 -11.40
N GLU A 181 3.37 33.73 -12.50
CA GLU A 181 3.28 33.19 -13.85
C GLU A 181 4.41 32.19 -14.13
N THR A 182 5.63 32.54 -13.71
CA THR A 182 6.80 31.64 -13.82
C THR A 182 6.58 30.35 -13.02
N VAL A 183 6.00 30.43 -11.81
CA VAL A 183 5.71 29.23 -11.00
C VAL A 183 4.62 28.36 -11.64
N MET A 184 3.55 28.96 -12.17
CA MET A 184 2.46 28.23 -12.82
C MET A 184 2.90 27.50 -14.09
N LEU A 185 3.86 28.03 -14.84
CA LEU A 185 4.43 27.36 -16.02
C LEU A 185 5.04 26.00 -15.69
N HIS A 186 5.47 25.79 -14.43
CA HIS A 186 6.04 24.51 -14.04
C HIS A 186 5.00 23.47 -13.57
N GLY A 187 3.76 23.85 -13.28
CA GLY A 187 2.71 22.91 -12.88
C GLY A 187 2.40 21.82 -13.93
N PRO A 188 2.20 22.18 -15.23
CA PRO A 188 1.78 21.23 -16.26
C PRO A 188 2.73 20.07 -16.50
N TRP A 189 4.03 20.31 -16.66
CA TRP A 189 4.98 19.23 -16.95
C TRP A 189 5.17 18.29 -15.76
N VAL A 190 5.10 18.81 -14.53
CA VAL A 190 5.18 18.02 -13.29
C VAL A 190 3.97 17.11 -13.15
N ALA A 191 2.78 17.70 -13.30
CA ALA A 191 1.53 16.96 -13.27
C ALA A 191 1.51 15.92 -14.39
N GLY A 192 2.02 16.25 -15.57
CA GLY A 192 2.21 15.34 -16.70
C GLY A 192 3.08 14.14 -16.33
N ILE A 193 4.30 14.37 -15.82
CA ILE A 193 5.21 13.28 -15.43
C ILE A 193 4.57 12.38 -14.37
N ILE A 194 3.97 12.96 -13.33
CA ILE A 194 3.31 12.21 -12.26
C ILE A 194 2.14 11.40 -12.83
N PHE A 195 1.31 12.02 -13.67
CA PHE A 195 0.16 11.37 -14.28
C PHE A 195 0.56 10.24 -15.23
N THR A 196 1.52 10.46 -16.13
CA THR A 196 2.04 9.44 -17.04
C THR A 196 2.61 8.25 -16.26
N TRP A 197 3.40 8.51 -15.22
CA TRP A 197 3.99 7.46 -14.40
C TRP A 197 2.94 6.66 -13.63
N LEU A 198 1.99 7.33 -12.98
CA LEU A 198 0.90 6.69 -12.25
C LEU A 198 -0.01 5.89 -13.20
N PHE A 199 -0.37 6.46 -14.35
CA PHE A 199 -1.21 5.80 -15.33
C PHE A 199 -0.55 4.53 -15.87
N TRP A 200 0.73 4.63 -16.27
CA TRP A 200 1.51 3.46 -16.68
C TRP A 200 1.54 2.39 -15.59
N PHE A 201 1.80 2.76 -14.34
CA PHE A 201 1.85 1.82 -13.24
C PHE A 201 0.50 1.11 -13.05
N LEU A 202 -0.60 1.86 -12.96
CA LEU A 202 -1.95 1.32 -12.75
C LEU A 202 -2.38 0.39 -13.88
N VAL A 203 -2.09 0.75 -15.15
CA VAL A 203 -2.50 -0.08 -16.30
C VAL A 203 -1.56 -1.27 -16.48
N MET A 204 -0.26 -1.04 -16.58
CA MET A 204 0.69 -2.07 -17.02
C MET A 204 1.06 -3.06 -15.92
N LYS A 205 1.12 -2.61 -14.65
CA LYS A 205 1.34 -3.49 -13.50
C LYS A 205 0.02 -3.92 -12.88
N GLY A 206 -0.95 -3.01 -12.78
CA GLY A 206 -2.22 -3.28 -12.12
C GLY A 206 -3.18 -4.16 -12.90
N LEU A 207 -3.22 -4.07 -14.24
CA LEU A 207 -4.08 -4.88 -15.10
C LEU A 207 -3.32 -5.94 -15.91
N HIS A 208 -2.21 -6.46 -15.37
CA HIS A 208 -1.36 -7.42 -16.08
C HIS A 208 -2.06 -8.73 -16.49
N SER A 209 -3.19 -9.07 -15.86
CA SER A 209 -4.00 -10.25 -16.17
C SER A 209 -5.00 -10.03 -17.31
N VAL A 210 -5.19 -8.79 -17.77
CA VAL A 210 -6.13 -8.47 -18.86
C VAL A 210 -5.47 -8.75 -20.22
N PRO A 211 -6.10 -9.55 -21.11
CA PRO A 211 -5.49 -9.95 -22.40
C PRO A 211 -5.05 -8.77 -23.29
N ILE A 212 -5.85 -7.70 -23.32
CA ILE A 212 -5.56 -6.48 -24.09
C ILE A 212 -4.28 -5.80 -23.58
N VAL A 213 -4.09 -5.75 -22.26
CA VAL A 213 -2.92 -5.12 -21.64
C VAL A 213 -1.65 -5.94 -21.91
N GLN A 214 -1.75 -7.27 -21.91
CA GLN A 214 -0.63 -8.14 -22.25
C GLN A 214 -0.20 -7.96 -23.72
N LEU A 215 -1.15 -7.81 -24.64
CA LEU A 215 -0.87 -7.57 -26.04
C LEU A 215 -0.16 -6.23 -26.26
N ILE A 216 -0.65 -5.15 -25.62
CA ILE A 216 -0.01 -3.82 -25.65
C ILE A 216 1.41 -3.89 -25.05
N LYS A 217 1.57 -4.58 -23.92
CA LYS A 217 2.89 -4.72 -23.28
C LYS A 217 3.90 -5.40 -24.19
N LYS A 218 3.49 -6.50 -24.84
CA LYS A 218 4.34 -7.29 -25.73
C LYS A 218 4.68 -6.55 -27.02
N GLN A 219 3.73 -5.79 -27.58
CA GLN A 219 3.91 -5.09 -28.86
C GLN A 219 4.64 -3.74 -28.71
N THR A 220 4.68 -3.16 -27.51
CA THR A 220 5.23 -1.82 -27.30
C THR A 220 6.37 -1.85 -26.28
N PHE A 221 6.06 -2.12 -25.02
CA PHE A 221 6.98 -1.96 -23.89
C PHE A 221 8.15 -2.95 -23.88
N GLU A 222 7.95 -4.17 -24.38
CA GLU A 222 9.00 -5.19 -24.46
C GLU A 222 9.93 -4.99 -25.68
N ILE A 223 9.45 -4.34 -26.74
CA ILE A 223 10.20 -4.10 -27.98
C ILE A 223 11.03 -2.82 -27.89
N TYR A 224 10.43 -1.72 -27.42
CA TYR A 224 11.04 -0.39 -27.49
C TYR A 224 11.70 0.07 -26.19
N ASN A 225 11.79 -0.79 -25.17
CA ASN A 225 12.24 -0.48 -23.82
C ASN A 225 11.28 0.49 -23.08
N THR A 226 10.92 0.10 -21.85
CA THR A 226 9.90 0.80 -21.05
C THR A 226 10.25 2.27 -20.79
N TYR A 227 11.53 2.56 -20.55
CA TYR A 227 11.98 3.93 -20.27
C TYR A 227 11.91 4.85 -21.48
N ALA A 228 12.13 4.33 -22.70
CA ALA A 228 12.07 5.14 -23.90
C ALA A 228 10.62 5.53 -24.24
N ILE A 229 9.67 4.62 -24.02
CA ILE A 229 8.24 4.90 -24.23
C ILE A 229 7.71 5.91 -23.21
N LEU A 230 8.14 5.80 -21.95
CA LEU A 230 7.73 6.73 -20.89
C LEU A 230 8.33 8.14 -21.03
N LEU A 231 9.38 8.31 -21.84
CA LEU A 231 9.97 9.62 -22.15
C LEU A 231 9.28 10.32 -23.33
N VAL A 232 8.57 9.58 -24.18
CA VAL A 232 7.90 10.10 -25.38
C VAL A 232 6.40 10.36 -25.13
N ALA A 233 5.82 9.74 -24.10
CA ALA A 233 4.42 9.85 -23.69
C ALA A 233 4.21 10.91 -22.60
#